data_AF-A0A9P3PWT3-F1
#
_entry.id   AF-A0A9P3PWT3-F1
#
_cell.length_a   1.000
_cell.length_b   1.000
_cell.length_c   1.000
_cell.angle_alpha   90.00
_cell.angle_beta   90.00
_cell.angle_gamma   90.00
#
_symmetry.space_group_name_H-M   'P 1'
#
loop_
_entity.id
_entity.type
_entity.pdbx_description
1 polymer ?
#
loop_
_entity_poly.entity_id
_entity_poly.type
_entity_poly.pdbx_seq_one_letter_code
_entity_poly.pdbx_strand_id
1 'polypeptide(L)'
;MLNVAFPDRAFVGPSSQRRRMDPESPSTGTISDVQASTTHGRAGGVQVSATHYTCVSRSQASASDLPLKNFPSVSKAQSRLIPTRKPTWGAVHAGGVHAKDKIKSTWLGHACFLVEMPSRSSNTGDRGARILFDPVFSDRCSPSQWVGPKRYTPPPCAIEDIPEIDAVVISHNHYDHLDTHTIKVLSKRPRMPHFFAPLGNGPWFKDFNSPDSHVHSMD
;
A
#
# COMPACT_ATOMS: atom_id res chain seq x y z
N MET A 1 -9.10 23.58 10.11
CA MET A 1 -9.87 22.99 9.00
C MET A 1 -9.39 23.65 7.70
N LEU A 2 -8.55 22.97 6.92
CA LEU A 2 -8.28 23.35 5.53
C LEU A 2 -8.89 22.27 4.65
N ASN A 3 -10.08 22.53 4.11
CA ASN A 3 -10.63 21.77 3.00
C ASN A 3 -9.82 22.17 1.77
N VAL A 4 -8.89 21.32 1.34
CA VAL A 4 -8.29 21.45 0.01
C VAL A 4 -9.23 20.73 -0.95
N ALA A 5 -10.09 21.50 -1.62
CA ALA A 5 -10.98 20.99 -2.64
C ALA A 5 -10.16 20.40 -3.80
N PHE A 6 -10.48 19.17 -4.18
CA PHE A 6 -10.04 18.59 -5.45
C PHE A 6 -10.72 19.38 -6.59
N PRO A 7 -10.01 19.77 -7.66
CA PRO A 7 -10.66 20.43 -8.78
C PRO A 7 -11.58 19.45 -9.51
N ASP A 8 -12.89 19.75 -9.52
CA ASP A 8 -13.84 19.17 -10.47
C ASP A 8 -13.34 19.44 -11.89
N ARG A 9 -12.96 18.41 -12.62
CA ARG A 9 -12.79 18.52 -14.06
C ARG A 9 -13.40 17.33 -14.78
N ALA A 10 -14.65 17.54 -15.17
CA ALA A 10 -15.27 16.89 -16.30
C ALA A 10 -14.37 17.07 -17.54
N PHE A 11 -13.92 15.97 -18.12
CA PHE A 11 -13.32 15.95 -19.45
C PHE A 11 -14.37 15.45 -20.43
N VAL A 12 -15.12 16.37 -21.03
CA VAL A 12 -15.97 16.10 -22.19
C VAL A 12 -15.08 16.22 -23.43
N GLY A 13 -14.72 15.08 -24.02
CA GLY A 13 -14.06 15.02 -25.33
C GLY A 13 -15.09 14.95 -26.46
N PRO A 14 -14.82 15.53 -27.65
CA PRO A 14 -15.78 15.57 -28.74
C PRO A 14 -15.87 14.22 -29.46
N SER A 15 -17.10 13.86 -29.85
CA SER A 15 -17.40 12.78 -30.78
C SER A 15 -16.87 13.09 -32.19
N SER A 16 -16.10 12.19 -32.80
CA SER A 16 -16.26 11.84 -34.22
C SER A 16 -15.31 10.73 -34.72
N GLN A 17 -15.93 9.81 -35.47
CA GLN A 17 -15.41 8.99 -36.57
C GLN A 17 -14.40 7.85 -36.29
N ARG A 18 -14.93 6.64 -36.48
CA ARG A 18 -14.20 5.37 -36.60
C ARG A 18 -13.24 5.42 -37.79
N ARG A 19 -11.95 5.15 -37.54
CA ARG A 19 -11.05 4.52 -38.52
C ARG A 19 -10.61 3.17 -37.95
N ARG A 20 -10.82 2.11 -38.74
CA ARG A 20 -10.23 0.79 -38.52
C ARG A 20 -8.71 0.92 -38.57
N MET A 21 -8.03 0.41 -37.56
CA MET A 21 -6.61 0.06 -37.58
C MET A 21 -6.54 -1.44 -37.25
N ASP A 22 -5.75 -2.16 -38.02
CA ASP A 22 -5.53 -3.61 -37.97
C ASP A 22 -4.85 -4.05 -36.66
N PRO A 23 -4.91 -5.36 -36.29
CA PRO A 23 -4.51 -5.82 -34.96
C PRO A 23 -2.99 -5.95 -34.84
N GLU A 24 -2.36 -5.10 -34.03
CA GLU A 24 -1.03 -5.38 -33.49
C GLU A 24 -1.11 -6.43 -32.38
N SER A 25 -0.21 -7.40 -32.48
CA SER A 25 -0.05 -8.58 -31.61
C SER A 25 0.18 -8.23 -30.13
N PRO A 26 -0.31 -9.04 -29.18
CA PRO A 26 0.01 -8.87 -27.76
C PRO A 26 1.47 -9.28 -27.50
N SER A 27 2.33 -8.30 -27.17
CA SER A 27 3.63 -8.58 -26.58
C SER A 27 3.41 -9.19 -25.19
N THR A 28 3.60 -10.50 -25.09
CA THR A 28 3.73 -11.25 -23.84
C THR A 28 4.90 -10.69 -23.04
N GLY A 29 4.60 -9.94 -21.98
CA GLY A 29 5.59 -9.60 -20.95
C GLY A 29 5.97 -10.87 -20.19
N THR A 30 7.12 -11.45 -20.53
CA THR A 30 7.74 -12.55 -19.80
C THR A 30 8.13 -12.12 -18.38
N ILE A 31 7.72 -12.92 -17.39
CA ILE A 31 8.24 -12.87 -16.02
C ILE A 31 9.74 -13.20 -16.09
N SER A 32 10.59 -12.18 -16.01
CA SER A 32 12.04 -12.38 -15.97
C SER A 32 12.50 -12.60 -14.52
N ASP A 33 12.94 -13.84 -14.27
CA ASP A 33 13.90 -14.31 -13.27
C ASP A 33 13.52 -14.25 -11.78
N VAL A 34 12.80 -15.28 -11.33
CA VAL A 34 12.81 -15.72 -9.91
C VAL A 34 14.04 -16.59 -9.70
N GLN A 35 15.02 -16.11 -8.93
CA GLN A 35 16.12 -16.95 -8.46
C GLN A 35 15.76 -17.54 -7.10
N ALA A 36 15.72 -18.87 -7.03
CA ALA A 36 15.60 -19.62 -5.79
C ALA A 36 16.97 -20.18 -5.41
N SER A 37 17.39 -19.99 -4.16
CA SER A 37 18.52 -20.73 -3.59
C SER A 37 18.06 -21.50 -2.36
N THR A 38 18.51 -22.74 -2.25
CA THR A 38 18.16 -23.64 -1.16
C THR A 38 19.42 -24.01 -0.39
N THR A 39 19.45 -23.68 0.89
CA THR A 39 20.53 -24.07 1.79
C THR A 39 20.06 -25.20 2.70
N HIS A 40 20.92 -26.20 2.86
CA HIS A 40 20.66 -27.36 3.70
C HIS A 40 21.53 -27.26 4.96
N GLY A 41 20.90 -27.29 6.13
CA GLY A 41 21.58 -27.28 7.42
C GLY A 41 21.15 -28.46 8.29
N ARG A 42 22.07 -28.96 9.11
CA ARG A 42 21.81 -30.02 10.09
C ARG A 42 22.06 -29.48 11.48
N ALA A 43 21.01 -29.38 12.29
CA ALA A 43 21.10 -29.03 13.71
C ALA A 43 20.38 -30.11 14.51
N GLY A 44 21.09 -30.76 15.45
CA GLY A 44 20.49 -31.73 16.38
C GLY A 44 19.86 -32.98 15.73
N GLY A 45 20.32 -33.41 14.56
CA GLY A 45 19.82 -34.62 13.90
C GLY A 45 18.56 -34.44 13.04
N VAL A 46 17.97 -33.23 13.02
CA VAL A 46 16.85 -32.88 12.13
C VAL A 46 17.38 -32.16 10.89
N GLN A 47 16.93 -32.58 9.72
CA GLN A 47 17.25 -31.93 8.44
C GLN A 47 16.28 -30.76 8.22
N VAL A 48 16.83 -29.55 8.12
CA VAL A 48 16.04 -28.33 7.88
C VAL A 48 16.47 -27.76 6.54
N SER A 49 15.51 -27.56 5.63
CA SER A 49 15.72 -26.91 4.35
C SER A 49 15.04 -25.55 4.37
N ALA A 50 15.75 -24.50 3.97
CA ALA A 50 15.22 -23.16 3.84
C ALA A 50 15.37 -22.70 2.39
N THR A 51 14.23 -22.44 1.73
CA THR A 51 14.20 -21.90 0.37
C THR A 51 14.03 -20.40 0.44
N HIS A 52 15.02 -19.66 -0.05
CA HIS A 52 14.95 -18.21 -0.18
C HIS A 52 14.54 -17.83 -1.60
N TYR A 53 13.48 -17.03 -1.70
CA TYR A 53 13.03 -16.42 -2.95
C TYR A 53 13.42 -14.94 -2.95
N THR A 54 14.25 -14.54 -3.89
CA THR A 54 14.58 -13.14 -4.15
C THR A 54 13.85 -12.68 -5.42
N CYS A 55 12.87 -11.80 -5.25
CA CYS A 55 12.28 -11.06 -6.36
C CYS A 55 13.10 -9.78 -6.56
N VAL A 56 13.80 -9.69 -7.69
CA VAL A 56 14.48 -8.46 -8.11
C VAL A 56 13.46 -7.63 -8.89
N SER A 57 12.70 -6.77 -8.21
CA SER A 57 11.93 -5.75 -8.92
C SER A 57 12.91 -4.73 -9.49
N ARG A 58 13.00 -4.64 -10.81
CA ARG A 58 13.65 -3.49 -11.48
C ARG A 58 12.88 -2.23 -11.08
N SER A 59 13.37 -1.48 -10.09
CA SER A 59 12.94 -0.10 -9.90
C SER A 59 13.41 0.68 -11.13
N GLN A 60 12.49 1.01 -12.03
CA GLN A 60 12.79 2.05 -13.01
C GLN A 60 12.93 3.36 -12.23
N ALA A 61 14.18 3.82 -12.08
CA ALA A 61 14.44 5.16 -11.60
C ALA A 61 13.97 6.16 -12.67
N SER A 62 12.84 6.83 -12.45
CA SER A 62 12.41 7.94 -13.30
C SER A 62 13.26 9.18 -12.99
N ALA A 63 13.98 9.66 -14.00
CA ALA A 63 14.87 10.83 -13.95
C ALA A 63 14.09 12.15 -14.06
N SER A 64 13.28 12.49 -13.06
CA SER A 64 12.51 13.74 -13.07
C SER A 64 12.27 14.30 -11.67
N ASP A 65 13.34 14.52 -10.92
CA ASP A 65 13.27 15.31 -9.68
C ASP A 65 13.51 16.78 -10.05
N LEU A 66 12.44 17.51 -10.40
CA LEU A 66 12.52 18.97 -10.42
C LEU A 66 12.76 19.45 -8.98
N PRO A 67 13.82 20.24 -8.72
CA PRO A 67 14.12 20.69 -7.36
C PRO A 67 13.04 21.67 -6.92
N LEU A 68 12.21 21.26 -5.96
CA LEU A 68 11.28 22.17 -5.30
C LEU A 68 12.10 23.16 -4.47
N LYS A 69 12.00 24.45 -4.80
CA LYS A 69 12.55 25.52 -3.96
C LYS A 69 11.91 25.42 -2.58
N ASN A 70 12.72 25.52 -1.53
CA ASN A 70 12.35 25.55 -0.09
C ASN A 70 12.18 24.22 0.65
N PHE A 71 12.53 23.06 0.08
CA PHE A 71 12.62 21.82 0.88
C PHE A 71 14.03 21.61 1.41
N PRO A 72 14.21 21.29 2.71
CA PRO A 72 15.53 21.01 3.27
C PRO A 72 16.14 19.78 2.58
N SER A 73 17.43 19.84 2.27
CA SER A 73 18.11 18.70 1.67
C SER A 73 18.17 17.55 2.68
N VAL A 74 17.69 16.38 2.29
CA VAL A 74 17.83 15.17 3.09
C VAL A 74 19.28 14.71 3.07
N SER A 75 19.90 14.60 4.24
CA SER A 75 21.24 14.02 4.33
C SER A 75 21.19 12.55 3.89
N LYS A 76 22.21 12.10 3.15
CA LYS A 76 22.38 10.67 2.80
C LYS A 76 22.49 9.77 4.05
N ALA A 77 22.74 10.35 5.23
CA ALA A 77 22.79 9.63 6.50
C ALA A 77 21.41 9.35 7.12
N GLN A 78 20.32 9.93 6.61
CA GLN A 78 18.98 9.77 7.21
C GLN A 78 18.50 8.31 7.21
N SER A 79 18.83 7.51 6.20
CA SER A 79 18.51 6.08 6.17
C SER A 79 19.22 5.28 7.29
N ARG A 80 20.34 5.80 7.83
CA ARG A 80 21.02 5.23 9.01
C ARG A 80 20.33 5.63 10.31
N LEU A 81 19.68 6.79 10.36
CA LEU A 81 18.95 7.28 11.53
C LEU A 81 17.57 6.62 11.66
N ILE A 82 16.89 6.39 10.54
CA ILE A 82 15.56 5.79 10.50
C ILE A 82 15.60 4.55 9.58
N PRO A 83 16.11 3.41 10.07
CA PRO A 83 16.19 2.19 9.27
C PRO A 83 14.79 1.67 8.93
N THR A 84 14.55 1.42 7.65
CA THR A 84 13.32 0.78 7.18
C THR A 84 13.46 -0.73 7.36
N ARG A 85 12.47 -1.38 7.99
CA ARG A 85 12.44 -2.83 8.21
C ARG A 85 11.30 -3.47 7.45
N LYS A 86 11.55 -4.64 6.87
CA LYS A 86 10.50 -5.43 6.25
C LYS A 86 9.47 -5.83 7.32
N PRO A 87 8.17 -5.52 7.14
CA PRO A 87 7.14 -5.91 8.08
C PRO A 87 6.99 -7.42 8.15
N THR A 88 6.35 -7.86 9.22
CA THR A 88 5.86 -9.22 9.35
C THR A 88 4.40 -9.18 9.71
N TRP A 89 3.66 -10.19 9.27
CA TRP A 89 2.22 -10.20 9.36
C TRP A 89 1.73 -11.34 10.24
N GLY A 90 0.60 -11.12 10.90
CA GLY A 90 -0.06 -12.16 11.69
C GLY A 90 0.70 -12.56 12.94
N ALA A 91 0.30 -13.71 13.46
CA ALA A 91 0.66 -14.17 14.80
C ALA A 91 2.05 -14.83 14.90
N VAL A 92 2.76 -15.00 13.78
CA VAL A 92 3.99 -15.81 13.75
C VAL A 92 5.21 -14.91 13.58
N HIS A 93 5.96 -14.75 14.66
CA HIS A 93 7.33 -14.26 14.62
C HIS A 93 8.29 -15.42 14.93
N ALA A 94 9.44 -15.45 14.24
CA ALA A 94 10.53 -16.36 14.53
C ALA A 94 11.03 -16.10 15.97
N GLY A 95 10.56 -16.92 16.92
CA GLY A 95 10.90 -16.81 18.35
C GLY A 95 9.75 -16.46 19.29
N GLY A 96 8.54 -16.24 18.82
CA GLY A 96 7.41 -15.97 19.70
C GLY A 96 6.09 -15.85 18.95
N VAL A 97 5.13 -16.68 19.34
CA VAL A 97 3.73 -16.54 18.94
C VAL A 97 3.25 -15.18 19.47
N HIS A 98 2.90 -14.24 18.61
CA HIS A 98 2.04 -13.14 19.04
C HIS A 98 0.76 -13.79 19.56
N ALA A 99 0.55 -13.64 20.86
CA ALA A 99 -0.55 -14.28 21.53
C ALA A 99 -1.87 -13.80 20.87
N LYS A 100 -2.76 -14.74 20.50
CA LYS A 100 -3.97 -14.51 19.69
C LYS A 100 -4.93 -13.46 20.30
N ASP A 101 -4.70 -13.14 21.56
CA ASP A 101 -5.39 -12.21 22.46
C ASP A 101 -4.78 -10.81 22.51
N LYS A 102 -3.70 -10.53 21.75
CA LYS A 102 -3.05 -9.22 21.73
C LYS A 102 -3.32 -8.44 20.45
N ILE A 103 -3.34 -7.12 20.60
CA ILE A 103 -3.32 -6.17 19.47
C ILE A 103 -1.87 -6.04 18.99
N LYS A 104 -1.66 -6.07 17.68
CA LYS A 104 -0.37 -5.79 17.04
C LYS A 104 -0.52 -4.58 16.12
N SER A 105 0.33 -3.58 16.30
CA SER A 105 0.41 -2.43 15.39
C SER A 105 1.74 -2.46 14.64
N THR A 106 1.68 -2.27 13.33
CA THR A 106 2.84 -2.15 12.45
C THR A 106 2.84 -0.76 11.84
N TRP A 107 3.87 0.02 12.15
CA TRP A 107 4.05 1.35 11.53
C TRP A 107 4.62 1.19 10.12
N LEU A 108 3.94 1.78 9.15
CA LEU A 108 4.28 1.69 7.72
C LEU A 108 4.82 3.02 7.17
N GLY A 109 5.00 4.02 8.04
CA GLY A 109 5.53 5.35 7.72
C GLY A 109 4.46 6.44 7.79
N HIS A 110 4.87 7.67 8.11
CA HIS A 110 3.95 8.80 8.34
C HIS A 110 2.85 8.44 9.35
N ALA A 111 1.57 8.62 9.00
CA ALA A 111 0.40 8.22 9.77
C ALA A 111 -0.12 6.82 9.41
N CYS A 112 0.59 6.07 8.55
CA CYS A 112 0.14 4.77 8.08
C CYS A 112 0.43 3.66 9.10
N PHE A 113 -0.62 3.00 9.59
CA PHE A 113 -0.51 1.86 10.51
C PHE A 113 -1.39 0.72 10.07
N LEU A 114 -0.85 -0.50 10.09
CA LEU A 114 -1.66 -1.72 10.06
C LEU A 114 -1.85 -2.22 11.50
N VAL A 115 -3.10 -2.28 11.95
CA VAL A 115 -3.49 -2.79 13.25
C VAL A 115 -4.18 -4.13 13.09
N GLU A 116 -3.60 -5.18 13.67
CA GLU A 116 -4.17 -6.53 13.75
C GLU A 116 -4.80 -6.70 15.13
N MET A 117 -6.12 -6.88 15.16
CA MET A 117 -6.91 -7.09 16.37
C MET A 117 -6.84 -8.56 16.80
N PRO A 118 -7.04 -8.85 18.10
CA PRO A 118 -7.17 -10.22 18.56
C PRO A 118 -8.37 -10.94 17.94
N SER A 119 -8.22 -12.25 17.75
CA SER A 119 -9.34 -13.08 17.28
C SER A 119 -10.32 -13.31 18.43
N ARG A 120 -11.61 -13.06 18.18
CA ARG A 120 -12.68 -13.40 19.15
C ARG A 120 -13.20 -14.83 18.97
N SER A 121 -12.73 -15.52 17.94
CA SER A 121 -13.16 -16.88 17.63
C SER A 121 -12.31 -17.90 18.38
N SER A 122 -12.96 -18.95 18.88
CA SER A 122 -12.28 -20.11 19.45
C SER A 122 -11.66 -21.03 18.39
N ASN A 123 -11.97 -20.84 17.10
CA ASN A 123 -11.44 -21.66 16.02
C ASN A 123 -9.95 -21.39 15.80
N THR A 124 -9.17 -22.47 15.68
CA THR A 124 -7.70 -22.39 15.60
C THR A 124 -7.19 -21.62 14.37
N GLY A 125 -7.98 -21.51 13.30
CA GLY A 125 -7.61 -20.84 12.05
C GLY A 125 -8.10 -19.39 11.89
N ASP A 126 -8.96 -18.89 12.77
CA ASP A 126 -9.55 -17.57 12.60
C ASP A 126 -8.61 -16.46 13.08
N ARG A 127 -8.49 -15.39 12.28
CA ARG A 127 -7.77 -14.16 12.64
C ARG A 127 -8.74 -13.08 13.12
N GLY A 128 -8.25 -12.15 13.92
CA GLY A 128 -8.99 -10.91 14.20
C GLY A 128 -8.99 -9.95 13.01
N ALA A 129 -9.73 -8.86 13.17
CA ALA A 129 -9.85 -7.81 12.17
C ALA A 129 -8.50 -7.13 11.92
N ARG A 130 -8.25 -6.75 10.66
CA ARG A 130 -7.07 -5.98 10.23
C ARG A 130 -7.54 -4.64 9.70
N ILE A 131 -7.06 -3.58 10.33
CA ILE A 131 -7.47 -2.20 10.06
C ILE A 131 -6.24 -1.43 9.60
N LEU A 132 -6.33 -0.82 8.43
CA LEU A 132 -5.27 0.00 7.85
C LEU A 132 -5.64 1.48 7.97
N PHE A 133 -4.82 2.25 8.67
CA PHE A 133 -5.05 3.68 8.89
C PHE A 133 -4.21 4.51 7.92
N ASP A 134 -4.80 5.58 7.36
CA ASP A 134 -4.16 6.61 6.52
C ASP A 134 -3.10 6.06 5.54
N PRO A 135 -3.48 5.15 4.62
CA PRO A 135 -2.52 4.42 3.82
C PRO A 135 -1.94 5.28 2.69
N VAL A 136 -0.67 5.64 2.82
CA VAL A 136 0.10 6.39 1.81
C VAL A 136 1.34 5.59 1.39
N PHE A 137 1.30 5.04 0.18
CA PHE A 137 2.39 4.26 -0.42
C PHE A 137 3.06 4.96 -1.62
N SER A 138 2.43 6.00 -2.17
CA SER A 138 3.02 6.82 -3.22
C SER A 138 4.29 7.54 -2.77
N ASP A 139 5.20 7.78 -3.71
CA ASP A 139 6.46 8.48 -3.44
C ASP A 139 6.24 9.96 -3.06
N ARG A 140 5.18 10.57 -3.60
CA ARG A 140 4.82 11.96 -3.34
C ARG A 140 3.40 12.11 -2.79
N CYS A 141 3.27 12.94 -1.75
CA CYS A 141 1.99 13.39 -1.19
C CYS A 141 1.48 14.58 -2.03
N SER A 142 1.02 14.30 -3.24
CA SER A 142 0.65 15.30 -4.23
C SER A 142 -0.35 14.73 -5.25
N PRO A 143 -1.20 15.57 -5.88
CA PRO A 143 -2.02 15.14 -7.01
C PRO A 143 -1.17 14.70 -8.23
N SER A 144 0.13 15.02 -8.24
CA SER A 144 1.07 14.67 -9.31
C SER A 144 2.30 13.99 -8.74
N GLN A 145 2.76 12.91 -9.38
CA GLN A 145 4.00 12.23 -8.99
C GLN A 145 5.28 12.94 -9.49
N TRP A 146 5.12 14.05 -10.23
CA TRP A 146 6.24 14.85 -10.75
C TRP A 146 6.61 16.04 -9.86
N VAL A 147 5.67 16.52 -9.03
CA VAL A 147 5.81 17.74 -8.23
C VAL A 147 5.17 17.54 -6.86
N GLY A 148 5.68 18.22 -5.85
CA GLY A 148 5.17 18.15 -4.46
C GLY A 148 6.04 17.31 -3.52
N PRO A 149 5.69 17.26 -2.22
CA PRO A 149 6.53 16.66 -1.19
C PRO A 149 6.84 15.19 -1.49
N LYS A 150 8.13 14.85 -1.57
CA LYS A 150 8.62 13.48 -1.75
C LYS A 150 8.99 12.92 -0.39
N ARG A 151 8.63 11.66 -0.14
CA ARG A 151 8.96 10.99 1.12
C ARG A 151 10.45 10.77 1.28
N TYR A 152 10.91 10.80 2.52
CA TYR A 152 12.34 10.72 2.84
C TYR A 152 12.84 9.30 3.14
N THR A 153 11.96 8.43 3.63
CA THR A 153 12.23 7.00 3.83
C THR A 153 11.49 6.21 2.77
N PRO A 154 12.01 5.09 2.23
CA PRO A 154 11.26 4.19 1.34
C PRO A 154 10.11 3.49 2.07
N PRO A 155 9.10 2.94 1.37
CA PRO A 155 8.00 2.29 2.04
C PRO A 155 8.51 0.94 2.51
N PRO A 156 8.11 0.46 3.70
CA PRO A 156 8.69 -0.77 4.25
C PRO A 156 8.31 -2.03 3.47
N CYS A 157 7.27 -1.95 2.62
CA CYS A 157 6.82 -3.00 1.70
C CYS A 157 6.00 -2.37 0.55
N ALA A 158 5.68 -3.16 -0.47
CA ALA A 158 4.70 -2.74 -1.48
C ALA A 158 3.27 -2.84 -0.91
N ILE A 159 2.32 -2.09 -1.50
CA ILE A 159 0.91 -2.16 -1.08
C ILE A 159 0.30 -3.55 -1.35
N GLU A 160 0.81 -4.27 -2.34
CA GLU A 160 0.44 -5.65 -2.67
C GLU A 160 0.93 -6.65 -1.61
N ASP A 161 2.01 -6.33 -0.89
CA ASP A 161 2.57 -7.20 0.16
C ASP A 161 1.81 -7.10 1.48
N ILE A 162 0.96 -6.07 1.64
CA ILE A 162 0.09 -5.95 2.81
C ILE A 162 -0.90 -7.11 2.79
N PRO A 163 -1.07 -7.85 3.91
CA PRO A 163 -2.00 -8.96 3.97
C PRO A 163 -3.44 -8.51 3.70
N GLU A 164 -4.36 -9.47 3.62
CA GLU A 164 -5.78 -9.14 3.57
C GLU A 164 -6.18 -8.24 4.74
N ILE A 165 -6.89 -7.15 4.44
CA ILE A 165 -7.39 -6.16 5.40
C ILE A 165 -8.92 -6.10 5.32
N ASP A 166 -9.56 -5.80 6.44
CA ASP A 166 -11.03 -5.76 6.53
C ASP A 166 -11.55 -4.33 6.44
N ALA A 167 -10.77 -3.36 6.94
CA ALA A 167 -11.13 -1.96 6.97
C ALA A 167 -9.94 -1.05 6.64
N VAL A 168 -10.24 0.06 5.99
CA VAL A 168 -9.36 1.20 5.80
C VAL A 168 -10.00 2.39 6.50
N VAL A 169 -9.27 3.09 7.36
CA VAL A 169 -9.76 4.26 8.08
C VAL A 169 -8.94 5.47 7.65
N ILE A 170 -9.63 6.49 7.15
CA ILE A 170 -9.05 7.76 6.74
C ILE A 170 -9.42 8.82 7.76
N SER A 171 -8.41 9.52 8.29
CA SER A 171 -8.60 10.60 9.24
C SER A 171 -9.10 11.89 8.57
N HIS A 172 -8.54 12.26 7.42
CA HIS A 172 -8.91 13.43 6.62
C HIS A 172 -8.43 13.34 5.17
N ASN A 173 -8.85 14.27 4.31
CA ASN A 173 -8.68 14.20 2.85
C ASN A 173 -7.38 14.83 2.30
N HIS A 174 -6.40 15.15 3.14
CA HIS A 174 -5.14 15.72 2.67
C HIS A 174 -4.25 14.63 2.04
N TYR A 175 -3.40 14.99 1.06
CA TYR A 175 -2.66 14.03 0.23
C TYR A 175 -1.65 13.15 0.99
N ASP A 176 -1.26 13.54 2.20
CA ASP A 176 -0.41 12.74 3.09
C ASP A 176 -1.21 11.81 4.02
N HIS A 177 -2.54 11.77 3.90
CA HIS A 177 -3.42 10.82 4.61
C HIS A 177 -4.34 10.05 3.65
N LEU A 178 -4.69 10.65 2.50
CA LEU A 178 -5.55 10.08 1.48
C LEU A 178 -4.79 9.94 0.14
N ASP A 179 -4.13 8.81 -0.05
CA ASP A 179 -3.41 8.50 -1.29
C ASP A 179 -4.32 7.80 -2.31
N THR A 180 -4.67 8.53 -3.35
CA THR A 180 -5.56 8.08 -4.44
C THR A 180 -5.07 6.81 -5.14
N HIS A 181 -3.76 6.63 -5.28
CA HIS A 181 -3.20 5.44 -5.92
C HIS A 181 -3.38 4.24 -5.00
N THR A 182 -3.05 4.41 -3.71
CA THR A 182 -3.22 3.37 -2.70
C THR A 182 -4.68 2.92 -2.60
N ILE A 183 -5.64 3.86 -2.54
CA ILE A 183 -7.07 3.52 -2.49
C ILE A 183 -7.50 2.71 -3.72
N LYS A 184 -7.11 3.12 -4.93
CA LYS A 184 -7.42 2.38 -6.17
C LYS A 184 -6.89 0.95 -6.17
N VAL A 185 -5.69 0.71 -5.62
CA VAL A 185 -5.12 -0.63 -5.52
C VAL A 185 -5.92 -1.48 -4.53
N LEU A 186 -6.29 -0.90 -3.38
CA LEU A 186 -7.09 -1.58 -2.35
C LEU A 186 -8.50 -1.91 -2.83
N SER A 187 -9.18 -1.02 -3.56
CA SER A 187 -10.52 -1.24 -4.12
C SER A 187 -10.57 -2.37 -5.16
N LYS A 188 -9.42 -2.74 -5.75
CA LYS A 188 -9.32 -3.82 -6.74
C LYS A 188 -8.99 -5.19 -6.15
N ARG A 189 -8.80 -5.28 -4.83
CA ARG A 189 -8.50 -6.56 -4.17
C ARG A 189 -9.72 -7.49 -4.26
N PRO A 190 -9.50 -8.82 -4.41
CA PRO A 190 -10.61 -9.79 -4.47
C PRO A 190 -11.54 -9.69 -3.27
N ARG A 191 -10.97 -9.46 -2.08
CA ARG A 191 -11.69 -9.06 -0.88
C ARG A 191 -11.40 -7.59 -0.59
N MET A 192 -12.25 -6.74 -1.13
CA MET A 192 -12.20 -5.30 -0.94
C MET A 192 -12.49 -4.94 0.53
N PRO A 193 -11.68 -4.07 1.18
CA PRO A 193 -11.97 -3.62 2.53
C PRO A 193 -13.17 -2.67 2.56
N HIS A 194 -13.71 -2.44 3.75
CA HIS A 194 -14.59 -1.31 4.00
C HIS A 194 -13.77 -0.03 4.22
N PHE A 195 -14.14 1.06 3.57
CA PHE A 195 -13.52 2.37 3.73
C PHE A 195 -14.36 3.21 4.69
N PHE A 196 -13.73 3.73 5.73
CA PHE A 196 -14.31 4.68 6.67
C PHE A 196 -13.60 6.02 6.48
N ALA A 197 -14.36 7.07 6.19
CA ALA A 197 -13.81 8.39 5.92
C ALA A 197 -14.72 9.49 6.48
N PRO A 198 -14.21 10.73 6.63
CA PRO A 198 -15.04 11.86 7.07
C PRO A 198 -16.18 12.18 6.11
N LEU A 199 -17.18 12.88 6.62
CA LEU A 199 -18.27 13.44 5.81
C LEU A 199 -17.73 14.19 4.57
N GLY A 200 -18.44 14.04 3.45
CA GLY A 200 -18.11 14.70 2.18
C GLY A 200 -17.14 13.93 1.27
N ASN A 201 -16.45 12.90 1.78
CA ASN A 201 -15.52 12.11 0.97
C ASN A 201 -16.17 10.97 0.18
N GLY A 202 -17.42 10.61 0.48
CA GLY A 202 -18.13 9.48 -0.13
C GLY A 202 -18.12 9.47 -1.68
N PRO A 203 -18.46 10.57 -2.38
CA PRO A 203 -18.45 10.62 -3.85
C PRO A 203 -17.10 10.24 -4.46
N TRP A 204 -16.00 10.64 -3.84
CA TRP A 204 -14.65 10.41 -4.33
C TRP A 204 -14.26 8.92 -4.33
N PHE A 205 -14.76 8.13 -3.37
CA PHE A 205 -14.56 6.68 -3.37
C PHE A 205 -15.33 5.96 -4.49
N LYS A 206 -16.46 6.50 -4.92
CA LYS A 206 -17.24 5.95 -6.06
C LYS A 206 -16.45 6.05 -7.36
N ASP A 207 -15.71 7.13 -7.55
CA ASP A 207 -14.83 7.33 -8.71
C ASP A 207 -13.70 6.29 -8.81
N PHE A 208 -13.44 5.54 -7.74
CA PHE A 208 -12.48 4.41 -7.73
C PHE A 208 -13.14 3.04 -7.69
N ASN A 209 -14.41 2.97 -8.08
CA ASN A 209 -15.21 1.75 -8.11
C ASN A 209 -15.42 1.11 -6.73
N SER A 210 -15.32 1.88 -5.64
CA SER A 210 -15.77 1.40 -4.33
C SER A 210 -17.30 1.57 -4.26
N PRO A 211 -18.08 0.48 -4.12
CA PRO A 211 -19.53 0.54 -4.02
C PRO A 211 -19.96 1.12 -2.67
N ASP A 212 -21.20 1.64 -2.61
CA ASP A 212 -21.78 2.23 -1.40
C ASP A 212 -21.80 1.26 -0.20
N SER A 213 -21.89 -0.05 -0.44
CA SER A 213 -21.81 -1.08 0.61
C SER A 213 -20.43 -1.17 1.30
N HIS A 214 -19.40 -0.57 0.70
CA HIS A 214 -18.03 -0.56 1.21
C HIS A 214 -17.54 0.84 1.59
N VAL A 215 -18.36 1.88 1.53
CA VAL A 215 -17.95 3.25 1.86
C VAL A 215 -18.84 3.80 2.98
N HIS A 216 -18.23 4.12 4.11
CA HIS A 216 -18.91 4.59 5.31
C HIS A 216 -18.42 6.01 5.64
N SER A 217 -19.33 6.98 5.60
CA SER A 217 -19.04 8.35 6.05
C SER A 217 -19.31 8.48 7.54
N MET A 218 -18.38 9.11 8.26
CA MET A 218 -18.40 9.28 9.72
C MET A 218 -18.38 10.79 10.06
N ASP A 219 -19.22 11.21 11.01
CA ASP A 219 -19.31 12.57 11.57
C ASP A 219 -18.59 12.65 12.94
#